data_AF-A0A6B3D413-F1
#
_entry.id   AF-A0A6B3D413-F1
#
_cell.length_a   1.000
_cell.length_b   1.000
_cell.length_c   1.000
_cell.angle_alpha   90.00
_cell.angle_beta   90.00
_cell.angle_gamma   90.00
#
_symmetry.space_group_name_H-M   'P 1'
#
loop_
_entity.id
_entity.type
_entity.pdbx_description
1 polymer ?
#
loop_
_entity_poly.entity_id
_entity_poly.type
_entity_poly.pdbx_seq_one_letter_code
_entity_poly.pdbx_strand_id
1 'polypeptide(L)' 'MTTDHSRPPHIDTGRAHPARVYDWLLGGKDNYPVDEAVGETLPPQARDAARQNRAFMNRAVAHLAARGIDQFLDIGTG' A
#
# COMPACT_ATOMS: atom_id res chain seq x y z
N MET A 1 -18.51 11.50 28.25
CA MET A 1 -18.62 10.32 27.37
C MET A 1 -17.22 9.96 26.91
N THR A 2 -16.63 8.92 27.50
CA THR A 2 -15.34 8.36 27.07
C THR A 2 -15.63 7.43 25.89
N THR A 3 -15.15 7.76 24.70
CA THR A 3 -15.20 6.85 23.56
C THR A 3 -14.32 5.65 23.86
N ASP A 4 -14.93 4.47 23.88
CA ASP A 4 -14.22 3.21 24.03
C ASP A 4 -13.40 2.94 22.75
N HIS A 5 -12.09 3.17 22.84
CA HIS A 5 -11.12 2.92 21.77
C HIS A 5 -10.58 1.48 21.77
N SER A 6 -11.18 0.56 22.54
CA SER A 6 -10.60 -0.77 22.76
C SER A 6 -10.76 -1.76 21.60
N ARG A 7 -11.64 -1.48 20.62
CA ARG A 7 -11.83 -2.36 19.45
C ARG A 7 -11.23 -1.75 18.19
N PRO A 8 -10.35 -2.47 17.46
CA PRO A 8 -9.89 -2.00 16.17
C PRO A 8 -11.09 -1.72 15.25
N PRO A 9 -11.05 -0.65 14.45
CA PRO A 9 -12.13 -0.31 13.55
C PRO A 9 -12.39 -1.47 12.61
N HIS A 10 -13.67 -1.73 12.35
CA HIS A 10 -14.09 -2.77 11.43
C HIS A 10 -13.55 -2.46 10.02
N ILE A 11 -12.87 -3.42 9.41
CA ILE A 11 -12.38 -3.30 8.02
C ILE A 11 -13.54 -3.62 7.08
N ASP A 12 -13.95 -2.64 6.28
CA ASP A 12 -14.93 -2.87 5.22
C ASP A 12 -14.29 -3.66 4.07
N THR A 13 -14.59 -4.95 4.02
CA THR A 13 -14.11 -5.89 3.00
C THR A 13 -15.01 -5.94 1.75
N GLY A 14 -16.16 -5.24 1.76
CA GLY A 14 -17.08 -5.14 0.63
C GLY A 14 -16.75 -4.00 -0.34
N ARG A 15 -15.80 -3.13 0.04
CA ARG A 15 -15.35 -2.00 -0.78
C ARG A 15 -13.85 -2.09 -1.06
N ALA A 16 -13.49 -1.95 -2.33
CA ALA A 16 -12.09 -1.93 -2.75
C ALA A 16 -11.36 -0.69 -2.20
N HIS A 17 -10.10 -0.85 -1.81
CA HIS A 17 -9.24 0.22 -1.29
C HIS A 17 -7.89 0.27 -2.03
N PRO A 18 -7.38 1.47 -2.37
CA PRO A 18 -6.15 1.60 -3.17
C PRO A 18 -4.93 0.85 -2.63
N ALA A 19 -4.67 0.91 -1.32
CA ALA A 19 -3.54 0.22 -0.70
C ALA A 19 -3.65 -1.31 -0.84
N ARG A 20 -4.87 -1.86 -0.77
CA ARG A 20 -5.12 -3.31 -0.90
C ARG A 20 -5.03 -3.77 -2.36
N VAL A 21 -5.51 -2.95 -3.30
CA VAL A 21 -5.29 -3.20 -4.74
C VAL A 21 -3.80 -3.17 -5.05
N TYR A 22 -3.06 -2.21 -4.50
CA TYR A 22 -1.61 -2.11 -4.67
C TYR A 22 -0.86 -3.31 -4.07
N ASP A 23 -1.26 -3.76 -2.88
CA ASP A 23 -0.75 -5.00 -2.26
C ASP A 23 -0.95 -6.22 -3.17
N TRP A 24 -2.17 -6.41 -3.72
CA TRP A 24 -2.44 -7.50 -4.65
C TRP A 24 -1.63 -7.43 -5.94
N LEU A 25 -1.45 -6.22 -6.50
CA LEU A 25 -0.60 -6.00 -7.69
C LEU A 25 0.85 -6.43 -7.43
N LEU A 26 1.35 -6.19 -6.21
CA LEU A 26 2.68 -6.63 -5.76
C LEU A 26 2.76 -8.13 -5.43
N GLY A 27 1.62 -8.84 -5.38
CA GLY A 27 1.56 -10.25 -4.98
C GLY A 27 1.50 -10.46 -3.46
N GLY A 28 1.09 -9.44 -2.72
CA GLY A 28 0.79 -9.53 -1.30
C GLY A 28 -0.52 -10.26 -1.01
N LYS A 29 -0.84 -10.39 0.27
CA LYS A 29 -1.96 -11.19 0.79
C LYS A 29 -2.94 -10.37 1.64
N ASP A 30 -2.66 -9.09 1.85
CA ASP A 30 -3.43 -8.21 2.73
C ASP A 30 -4.44 -7.43 1.88
N ASN A 31 -5.25 -8.20 1.15
CA ASN A 31 -6.26 -7.74 0.21
C ASN A 31 -7.48 -8.69 0.26
N TYR A 32 -8.61 -8.24 -0.27
CA TYR A 32 -9.86 -9.00 -0.31
C TYR A 32 -10.33 -9.15 -1.76
N PRO A 33 -11.25 -10.08 -2.07
CA PRO A 33 -11.71 -10.33 -3.45
C PRO A 33 -12.18 -9.09 -4.22
N VAL A 34 -12.74 -8.08 -3.54
CA VAL A 34 -13.15 -6.81 -4.16
C VAL A 34 -11.96 -5.98 -4.64
N ASP A 35 -10.81 -6.09 -3.97
CA ASP A 35 -9.56 -5.44 -4.35
C ASP A 35 -8.91 -6.17 -5.54
N GLU A 36 -8.91 -7.51 -5.50
CA GLU A 36 -8.41 -8.36 -6.58
C GLU A 36 -9.17 -8.11 -7.88
N ALA A 37 -10.50 -8.09 -7.81
CA ALA A 37 -11.37 -7.85 -8.96
C ALA A 37 -11.09 -6.48 -9.59
N VAL A 38 -10.84 -5.43 -8.78
CA VAL A 38 -10.39 -4.13 -9.31
C VAL A 38 -9.02 -4.28 -9.97
N GLY A 39 -8.06 -4.95 -9.33
CA GLY A 39 -6.73 -5.21 -9.86
C GLY A 39 -6.73 -5.93 -11.22
N GLU A 40 -7.65 -6.88 -11.43
CA GLU A 40 -7.83 -7.60 -12.69
C GLU A 40 -8.35 -6.72 -13.84
N THR A 41 -9.07 -5.64 -13.53
CA THR A 41 -9.53 -4.67 -14.56
C THR A 41 -8.45 -3.66 -14.97
N LEU A 42 -7.34 -3.59 -14.24
CA LEU A 42 -6.27 -2.65 -14.54
C LEU A 42 -5.47 -3.10 -15.78
N PRO A 43 -4.83 -2.15 -16.48
CA PRO A 43 -3.98 -2.49 -17.61
C PRO A 43 -2.87 -3.49 -17.25
N PRO A 44 -2.44 -4.38 -18.17
CA PRO A 44 -1.45 -5.42 -17.89
C PRO A 44 -0.15 -4.92 -17.25
N GLN A 45 0.26 -3.69 -17.57
CA GLN A 45 1.44 -3.05 -17.01
C GLN A 45 1.32 -2.66 -15.53
N ALA A 46 0.14 -2.74 -14.92
CA ALA A 46 -0.08 -2.26 -13.54
C ALA A 46 0.80 -3.01 -12.51
N ARG A 47 1.00 -4.32 -12.69
CA ARG A 47 1.88 -5.12 -11.81
C ARG A 47 3.33 -4.66 -11.91
N ASP A 48 3.82 -4.41 -13.12
CA ASP A 48 5.18 -3.93 -13.33
C ASP A 48 5.36 -2.50 -12.85
N ALA A 49 4.37 -1.62 -13.05
CA ALA A 49 4.36 -0.27 -12.52
C ALA A 49 4.42 -0.26 -10.97
N ALA A 50 3.63 -1.11 -10.31
CA ALA A 50 3.67 -1.24 -8.85
C ALA A 50 5.06 -1.69 -8.36
N ARG A 51 5.65 -2.71 -9.01
CA ARG A 51 7.02 -3.18 -8.69
C ARG A 51 8.07 -2.09 -8.89
N GLN A 52 7.99 -1.36 -10.00
CA GLN A 52 8.91 -0.26 -10.31
C GLN A 52 8.78 0.88 -9.30
N ASN A 53 7.56 1.24 -8.90
CA ASN A 53 7.31 2.25 -7.88
C ASN A 53 7.89 1.83 -6.51
N ARG A 54 7.66 0.58 -6.08
CA ARG A 54 8.25 0.06 -4.83
C ARG A 54 9.79 0.02 -4.89
N ALA A 55 10.36 -0.37 -6.03
CA ALA A 55 11.80 -0.36 -6.23
C ALA A 55 12.38 1.06 -6.22
N PHE A 56 11.66 2.05 -6.76
CA PHE A 56 12.05 3.45 -6.70
C PHE A 56 12.06 3.97 -5.26
N MET A 57 11.00 3.72 -4.50
CA MET A 57 10.92 4.10 -3.08
C MET A 57 12.15 3.58 -2.31
N ASN A 58 12.49 2.31 -2.47
CA ASN A 58 13.68 1.72 -1.83
C ASN A 58 14.98 2.45 -2.21
N ARG A 59 15.19 2.75 -3.49
CA ARG A 59 16.39 3.47 -3.96
C ARG A 59 16.43 4.91 -3.47
N ALA A 60 15.30 5.60 -3.48
CA ALA A 60 15.18 6.99 -3.05
C ALA A 60 15.48 7.13 -1.56
N VAL A 61 14.86 6.32 -0.72
CA VAL A 61 15.10 6.34 0.74
C VAL A 61 16.55 5.96 1.06
N ALA A 62 17.09 4.92 0.42
CA ALA A 62 18.50 4.55 0.61
C ALA A 62 19.46 5.69 0.21
N HIS A 63 19.17 6.40 -0.87
CA HIS A 63 19.96 7.54 -1.32
C HIS A 63 19.96 8.72 -0.34
N LEU A 64 18.79 9.01 0.25
CA LEU A 64 18.60 10.06 1.25
C LEU A 64 19.29 9.70 2.56
N ALA A 65 19.10 8.46 3.04
CA ALA A 65 19.76 7.96 4.24
C ALA A 65 21.29 8.01 4.13
N ALA A 66 21.85 7.62 2.97
CA ALA A 66 23.29 7.72 2.70
C ALA A 66 23.83 9.16 2.72
N ARG A 67 22.97 10.18 2.69
CA ARG A 67 23.32 11.61 2.77
C ARG A 67 23.08 12.22 4.14
N GLY A 68 22.81 11.39 5.15
CA GLY A 68 22.66 11.83 6.53
C GLY A 68 21.25 12.31 6.89
N ILE A 69 20.24 12.05 6.06
CA ILE A 69 18.84 12.21 6.47
C ILE A 69 18.47 11.01 7.35
N ASP A 70 18.06 11.28 8.59
CA ASP A 70 17.78 10.29 9.62
C ASP A 70 16.32 10.32 10.12
N GLN A 71 15.52 11.28 9.66
CA GLN A 71 14.09 11.39 9.97
C GLN A 71 13.26 11.34 8.68
N PHE A 72 12.26 10.46 8.67
CA PHE A 72 11.37 10.26 7.54
C PHE A 72 9.91 10.34 8.01
N LEU A 73 9.11 11.13 7.30
CA LEU A 73 7.66 11.14 7.42
C LEU A 73 7.09 10.60 6.12
N ASP A 74 6.52 9.40 6.18
CA ASP A 74 5.88 8.74 5.05
C ASP A 74 4.36 8.88 5.15
N ILE A 75 3.75 9.50 4.14
CA ILE A 75 2.32 9.80 4.10
C ILE A 75 1.69 8.93 3.02
N GLY A 76 0.91 7.95 3.45
CA GLY A 76 0.35 6.93 2.56
C GLY A 76 1.28 5.73 2.38
N THR A 77 1.81 5.20 3.49
CA THR A 77 2.78 4.08 3.51
C THR A 77 2.29 2.78 2.86
N GLY A 78 0.98 2.59 2.72
CA GLY A 78 0.37 1.43 2.07
C GLY A 78 0.72 1.36 0.58
#